data_AF-A0A5J4JJG8-F1
#
_entry.id   AF-A0A5J4JJG8-F1
#
_cell.length_a   1.000
_cell.length_b   1.000
_cell.length_c   1.000
_cell.angle_alpha   90.00
_cell.angle_beta   90.00
_cell.angle_gamma   90.00
#
_symmetry.space_group_name_H-M   'P 1'
#
loop_
_entity.id
_entity.type
_entity.pdbx_description
1 polymer ?
#
loop_
_entity_poly.entity_id
_entity_poly.type
_entity_poly.pdbx_seq_one_letter_code
_entity_poly.pdbx_strand_id
1 'polypeptide(L)'
;MGLRKKVFIWSAVLLILLLFSVYFIIGSFLEHTYSHLEQDQMYQKLHQLNDVYKNSLQNLGEFTHDYAAWDDTYAYILHPGKKYEASNLVPGTFATYDVDFVVYLNAGQQIVYGKQYNPITRKLENIQSTAWIRRYHLARLMRPGEKNPG
;
A
#
# COMPACT_ATOMS: atom_id res chain seq x y z
N MET A 1 -59.39 39.00 -19.94
CA MET A 1 -59.02 37.80 -19.14
C MET A 1 -59.72 37.86 -17.80
N GLY A 2 -60.46 36.81 -17.40
CA GLY A 2 -61.13 36.78 -16.09
C GLY A 2 -60.15 36.65 -14.91
N LEU A 3 -60.54 37.13 -13.73
CA LEU A 3 -59.73 37.16 -12.49
C LEU A 3 -59.02 35.83 -12.20
N ARG A 4 -59.70 34.70 -12.42
CA ARG A 4 -59.17 33.35 -12.19
C ARG A 4 -57.86 33.06 -12.95
N LYS A 5 -57.74 33.53 -14.20
CA LYS A 5 -56.53 33.33 -15.01
C LYS A 5 -55.36 34.17 -14.49
N LYS A 6 -55.61 35.39 -14.01
CA LYS A 6 -54.56 36.25 -13.43
C LYS A 6 -54.00 35.65 -12.14
N VAL A 7 -54.87 35.19 -11.24
CA VAL A 7 -54.45 34.55 -9.99
C VAL A 7 -53.63 33.29 -10.28
N PHE A 8 -54.07 32.46 -11.23
CA PHE A 8 -53.33 31.27 -11.63
C PHE A 8 -51.93 31.57 -12.19
N ILE A 9 -51.81 32.60 -13.03
CA ILE A 9 -50.51 33.04 -13.57
C ILE A 9 -49.59 33.51 -12.44
N TRP A 10 -50.08 34.35 -11.53
CA TRP A 10 -49.28 34.84 -10.40
C TRP A 10 -48.86 33.72 -9.45
N SER A 11 -49.73 32.75 -9.15
CA SER A 11 -49.36 31.60 -8.33
C SER A 11 -48.29 30.72 -9.00
N ALA A 12 -48.39 30.53 -10.32
CA ALA A 12 -47.39 29.75 -11.07
C ALA A 12 -46.03 30.48 -11.09
N VAL A 13 -46.03 31.80 -11.30
CA VAL A 13 -44.80 32.61 -11.26
C VAL A 13 -44.15 32.55 -9.88
N LEU A 14 -44.94 32.68 -8.80
CA LEU A 14 -44.43 32.60 -7.43
C LEU A 14 -43.81 31.22 -7.14
N LEU A 15 -44.46 30.15 -7.58
CA LEU A 15 -43.94 28.79 -7.41
C LEU A 15 -42.63 28.60 -8.16
N ILE A 16 -42.53 29.08 -9.40
CA ILE A 16 -41.29 29.00 -10.19
C ILE A 16 -40.17 29.79 -9.50
N LEU A 17 -40.46 30.99 -9.01
CA LEU A 17 -39.49 31.82 -8.29
C LEU A 17 -39.00 31.11 -7.02
N LEU A 18 -39.89 30.48 -6.27
CA LEU A 18 -39.56 29.70 -5.09
C LEU A 18 -38.63 28.54 -5.45
N LEU A 19 -38.98 27.72 -6.45
CA LEU A 19 -38.16 26.59 -6.88
C LEU A 19 -36.77 27.03 -7.34
N PHE A 20 -36.69 28.15 -8.06
CA PHE A 20 -35.42 28.72 -8.50
C PHE A 20 -34.57 29.15 -7.29
N SER A 21 -35.16 29.86 -6.33
CA SER A 21 -34.43 30.28 -5.12
C SER A 21 -33.89 29.08 -4.32
N VAL A 22 -34.69 28.03 -4.14
CA VAL A 22 -34.28 26.79 -3.46
C VAL A 22 -33.15 26.10 -4.22
N TYR A 23 -33.25 26.00 -5.54
CA TYR A 23 -32.20 25.40 -6.37
C TYR A 23 -30.85 26.10 -6.20
N PHE A 24 -30.84 27.44 -6.23
CA PHE A 24 -29.60 28.23 -6.07
C PHE A 24 -29.00 28.09 -4.66
N ILE A 25 -29.83 28.10 -3.62
CA ILE A 25 -29.37 27.94 -2.23
C ILE A 25 -28.75 26.54 -2.03
N ILE A 26 -29.42 25.49 -2.51
CA ILE A 26 -28.93 24.11 -2.41
C ILE A 26 -27.61 23.97 -3.18
N GLY A 27 -27.54 24.43 -4.43
CA GLY A 27 -26.33 24.32 -5.26
C GLY A 27 -25.11 24.99 -4.60
N SER A 28 -25.27 26.23 -4.15
CA SER A 28 -24.18 26.99 -3.51
C SER A 28 -23.73 26.37 -2.19
N PHE A 29 -24.67 25.87 -1.38
CA PHE A 29 -24.35 25.27 -0.09
C PHE A 29 -23.68 23.89 -0.22
N LEU A 30 -24.16 23.08 -1.18
CA LEU A 30 -23.60 21.76 -1.44
C LEU A 30 -22.16 21.84 -1.95
N GLU A 31 -21.88 22.64 -2.98
CA GLU A 31 -20.53 22.71 -3.57
C GLU A 31 -19.46 23.06 -2.53
N HIS A 32 -19.76 24.01 -1.63
CA HIS A 32 -18.83 24.40 -0.57
C HIS A 32 -18.67 23.32 0.50
N THR A 33 -19.77 22.72 0.94
CA THR A 33 -19.73 21.72 2.02
C THR A 33 -19.07 20.43 1.54
N TYR A 34 -19.35 20.00 0.30
CA TYR A 34 -18.75 18.80 -0.29
C TYR A 34 -17.25 18.96 -0.50
N SER A 35 -16.76 20.10 -0.98
CA SER A 35 -15.32 20.27 -1.23
C SER A 35 -14.48 20.20 0.04
N HIS A 36 -14.95 20.80 1.14
CA HIS A 36 -14.28 20.70 2.45
C HIS A 36 -14.33 19.27 3.00
N LEU A 37 -15.48 18.60 2.93
CA LEU A 37 -15.61 17.21 3.38
C LEU A 37 -14.71 16.26 2.57
N GLU A 38 -14.65 16.42 1.25
CA GLU A 38 -13.77 15.63 0.39
C GLU A 38 -12.30 15.84 0.73
N GLN A 39 -11.89 17.08 0.99
CA GLN A 39 -10.52 17.41 1.36
C GLN A 39 -10.12 16.78 2.71
N ASP A 40 -10.98 16.90 3.72
CA ASP A 40 -10.74 16.30 5.04
C ASP A 40 -10.68 14.77 4.96
N GLN A 41 -11.59 14.14 4.19
CA GLN A 41 -11.56 12.70 3.95
C GLN A 41 -10.28 12.28 3.20
N MET A 42 -9.81 13.10 2.24
CA MET A 42 -8.56 12.83 1.53
C MET A 42 -7.37 12.88 2.49
N TYR A 43 -7.28 13.90 3.35
CA TYR A 43 -6.21 13.99 4.34
C TYR A 43 -6.22 12.82 5.31
N GLN A 44 -7.39 12.42 5.83
CA GLN A 44 -7.51 11.26 6.70
C GLN A 44 -7.03 9.98 6.01
N LYS A 45 -7.43 9.75 4.76
CA LYS A 45 -6.96 8.61 3.96
C LYS A 45 -5.45 8.64 3.75
N LEU A 46 -4.87 9.81 3.46
CA LEU A 46 -3.42 9.95 3.30
C LEU A 46 -2.67 9.66 4.60
N HIS A 47 -3.17 10.12 5.75
CA HIS A 47 -2.61 9.79 7.05
C HIS A 47 -2.66 8.28 7.32
N GLN A 48 -3.81 7.66 7.08
CA GLN A 48 -3.98 6.21 7.24
C GLN A 48 -3.02 5.42 6.33
N LEU A 49 -2.88 5.82 5.06
CA LEU A 49 -1.94 5.19 4.13
C LEU A 49 -0.48 5.32 4.61
N ASN A 50 -0.11 6.50 5.11
CA ASN A 50 1.22 6.74 5.65
C ASN A 50 1.49 5.89 6.91
N ASP A 51 0.50 5.71 7.78
CA ASP A 51 0.65 4.89 8.98
C ASP A 51 0.77 3.39 8.63
N VAL A 52 -0.04 2.91 7.69
CA VAL A 52 0.10 1.54 7.15
C VAL A 52 1.48 1.34 6.54
N TYR A 53 1.96 2.29 5.72
CA TYR A 53 3.28 2.22 5.11
C TYR A 53 4.42 2.19 6.14
N LYS A 54 4.35 3.03 7.18
CA LYS A 54 5.34 3.04 8.26
C LYS A 54 5.35 1.72 9.03
N ASN A 55 4.19 1.16 9.33
CA ASN A 55 4.09 -0.13 9.99
C ASN A 55 4.68 -1.26 9.15
N SER A 56 4.41 -1.27 7.83
CA SER A 56 5.04 -2.25 6.92
C SER A 56 6.57 -2.12 6.89
N LEU A 57 7.11 -0.90 6.87
CA LEU A 57 8.56 -0.67 6.93
C LEU A 57 9.17 -1.13 8.27
N GLN A 58 8.49 -0.86 9.38
CA GLN A 58 8.93 -1.28 10.70
C GLN A 58 8.96 -2.82 10.79
N ASN A 59 7.88 -3.50 10.39
CA ASN A 59 7.81 -4.96 10.39
C ASN A 59 8.91 -5.60 9.53
N LEU A 60 9.16 -5.05 8.34
CA LEU A 60 10.24 -5.53 7.47
C LEU A 60 11.63 -5.31 8.08
N GLY A 61 11.81 -4.17 8.76
CA GLY A 61 13.03 -3.83 9.48
C GLY A 61 13.29 -4.78 10.65
N GLU A 62 12.30 -5.03 11.48
CA GLU A 62 12.36 -5.97 12.61
C GLU A 62 12.66 -7.39 12.12
N PHE A 63 11.91 -7.87 11.12
CA PHE A 63 12.15 -9.18 10.51
C PHE A 63 13.58 -9.31 9.97
N THR A 64 14.04 -8.32 9.20
CA THR A 64 15.38 -8.38 8.61
C THR A 64 16.46 -8.31 9.69
N HIS A 65 16.27 -7.48 10.72
CA HIS A 65 17.21 -7.35 11.83
C HIS A 65 17.36 -8.65 12.61
N ASP A 66 16.24 -9.25 13.03
CA ASP A 66 16.23 -10.48 13.81
C ASP A 66 16.91 -11.61 13.06
N TYR A 67 16.49 -11.85 11.81
CA TYR A 67 17.05 -12.92 11.00
C TYR A 67 18.50 -12.66 10.60
N ALA A 68 18.93 -11.41 10.41
CA ALA A 68 20.33 -11.11 10.11
C ALA A 68 21.24 -11.24 11.34
N ALA A 69 20.71 -11.04 12.55
CA ALA A 69 21.47 -11.10 13.79
C ALA A 69 21.59 -12.52 14.38
N TRP A 70 20.72 -13.45 13.99
CA TRP A 70 20.74 -14.81 14.54
C TRP A 70 21.97 -15.62 14.11
N ASP A 71 22.62 -16.25 15.09
CA ASP A 71 23.73 -17.18 14.88
C ASP A 71 23.34 -18.35 13.97
N ASP A 72 22.09 -18.84 14.10
CA ASP A 72 21.56 -19.92 13.26
C ASP A 72 21.45 -19.51 11.79
N THR A 73 21.06 -18.26 11.51
CA THR A 73 21.04 -17.73 10.14
C THR A 73 22.46 -17.63 9.61
N TYR A 74 23.39 -17.11 10.40
CA TYR A 74 24.80 -17.04 10.01
C TYR A 74 25.36 -18.42 9.66
N ALA A 75 25.09 -19.43 10.49
CA ALA A 75 25.48 -20.82 10.24
C ALA A 75 24.83 -21.37 8.95
N TYR A 76 23.55 -21.05 8.70
CA TYR A 76 22.85 -21.43 7.46
C TYR A 76 23.47 -20.78 6.20
N ILE A 77 23.92 -19.52 6.28
CA ILE A 77 24.60 -18.86 5.16
C ILE A 77 25.91 -19.59 4.79
N LEU A 78 26.66 -20.06 5.79
CA LEU A 78 27.90 -20.81 5.57
C LEU A 78 27.63 -22.24 5.09
N HIS A 79 26.64 -22.90 5.67
CA HIS A 79 26.31 -24.30 5.42
C HIS A 79 24.78 -24.47 5.27
N PRO A 80 24.23 -24.24 4.07
CA PRO A 80 22.79 -24.29 3.84
C PRO A 80 22.23 -25.68 4.12
N GLY A 81 21.13 -25.75 4.87
CA GLY A 81 20.54 -27.01 5.31
C GLY A 81 19.01 -26.98 5.35
N LYS A 82 18.38 -28.06 4.89
CA LYS A 82 16.91 -28.19 4.85
C LYS A 82 16.23 -28.11 6.23
N LYS A 83 16.95 -28.46 7.30
CA LYS A 83 16.43 -28.38 8.68
C LYS A 83 16.12 -26.94 9.08
N TYR A 84 17.00 -26.00 8.72
CA TYR A 84 16.80 -24.58 8.98
C TYR A 84 15.62 -24.06 8.14
N GLU A 85 15.57 -24.38 6.85
CA GLU A 85 14.44 -23.98 6.00
C GLU A 85 13.08 -24.48 6.52
N ALA A 86 13.02 -25.73 6.98
CA ALA A 86 11.80 -26.34 7.48
C ALA A 86 11.33 -25.79 8.84
N SER A 87 12.20 -25.10 9.59
CA SER A 87 11.87 -24.50 10.88
C SER A 87 11.64 -22.99 10.78
N ASN A 88 12.41 -22.31 9.93
CA ASN A 88 12.46 -20.84 9.89
C ASN A 88 11.89 -20.24 8.61
N LEU A 89 11.97 -20.94 7.47
CA LEU A 89 11.61 -20.41 6.14
C LEU A 89 10.39 -21.15 5.57
N VAL A 90 9.34 -21.28 6.39
CA VAL A 90 8.08 -21.94 6.05
C VAL A 90 7.01 -20.92 5.64
N PRO A 91 5.97 -21.29 4.89
CA PRO A 91 4.92 -20.35 4.45
C PRO A 91 4.30 -19.54 5.61
N GLY A 92 4.18 -20.15 6.80
CA GLY A 92 3.67 -19.49 8.00
C GLY A 92 4.52 -18.31 8.46
N THR A 93 5.85 -18.37 8.33
CA THR A 93 6.75 -17.25 8.63
C THR A 93 6.43 -16.07 7.73
N PHE A 94 6.32 -16.30 6.42
CA PHE A 94 6.06 -15.25 5.44
C PHE A 94 4.71 -14.58 5.67
N ALA A 95 3.69 -15.38 5.99
CA ALA A 95 2.36 -14.88 6.34
C ALA A 95 2.32 -14.10 7.67
N THR A 96 3.13 -14.51 8.66
CA THR A 96 3.17 -13.85 9.98
C THR A 96 3.83 -12.48 9.92
N TYR A 97 4.92 -12.36 9.15
CA TYR A 97 5.66 -11.12 8.99
C TYR A 97 5.20 -10.27 7.80
N ASP A 98 4.14 -10.69 7.10
CA ASP A 98 3.58 -10.03 5.91
C ASP A 98 4.65 -9.71 4.85
N VAL A 99 5.50 -10.71 4.56
CA VAL A 99 6.60 -10.59 3.58
C VAL A 99 6.32 -11.38 2.32
N ASP A 100 6.42 -10.72 1.17
CA ASP A 100 6.17 -11.33 -0.14
C ASP A 100 7.32 -12.24 -0.60
N PHE A 101 8.55 -11.97 -0.18
CA PHE A 101 9.71 -12.77 -0.54
C PHE A 101 10.84 -12.61 0.47
N VAL A 102 11.75 -13.59 0.50
CA VAL A 102 12.98 -13.56 1.29
C VAL A 102 14.12 -14.04 0.41
N VAL A 103 15.22 -13.29 0.43
CA VAL A 103 16.45 -13.63 -0.27
C VAL A 103 17.61 -13.56 0.71
N TYR A 104 18.36 -14.64 0.84
CA TYR A 104 19.60 -14.68 1.59
C TYR A 104 20.79 -14.69 0.64
N LEU A 105 21.79 -13.88 0.97
CA LEU A 105 23.01 -13.71 0.20
C LEU A 105 24.20 -14.10 1.07
N ASN A 106 25.21 -14.74 0.48
CA ASN A 106 26.51 -14.90 1.14
C ASN A 106 27.37 -13.63 1.00
N ALA A 107 28.54 -13.61 1.66
CA ALA A 107 29.47 -12.49 1.58
C ALA A 107 29.97 -12.19 0.15
N GLY A 108 29.92 -13.19 -0.74
CA GLY A 108 30.21 -13.04 -2.18
C GLY A 108 29.01 -12.58 -3.02
N GLN A 109 27.91 -12.16 -2.39
CA GLN A 109 26.66 -11.72 -3.04
C GLN A 109 25.97 -12.81 -3.88
N GLN A 110 26.28 -14.08 -3.62
CA GLN A 110 25.59 -15.19 -4.27
C GLN A 110 24.33 -15.54 -3.49
N ILE A 111 23.26 -15.84 -4.21
CA ILE A 111 21.98 -16.25 -3.62
C ILE A 111 22.15 -17.63 -2.98
N VAL A 112 21.99 -17.68 -1.66
CA VAL A 112 21.96 -18.92 -0.86
C VAL A 112 20.53 -19.47 -0.78
N TYR A 113 19.56 -18.57 -0.64
CA TYR A 113 18.14 -18.90 -0.60
C TYR A 113 17.33 -17.79 -1.27
N GLY A 114 16.24 -18.17 -1.96
CA GLY A 114 15.35 -17.19 -2.59
C GLY A 114 13.98 -17.80 -2.86
N LYS A 115 12.97 -17.45 -2.06
CA LYS A 115 11.58 -17.85 -2.29
C LYS A 115 10.63 -16.67 -2.16
N GLN A 116 9.56 -16.72 -2.94
CA GLN A 116 8.42 -15.82 -2.88
C GLN A 116 7.22 -16.55 -2.27
N TYR A 117 6.42 -15.84 -1.49
CA TYR A 117 5.18 -16.30 -0.93
C TYR A 117 4.01 -15.87 -1.81
N ASN A 118 3.17 -16.82 -2.17
CA ASN A 118 1.93 -16.53 -2.87
C ASN A 118 0.78 -16.52 -1.85
N PRO A 119 0.16 -15.38 -1.56
CA PRO A 119 -0.88 -15.29 -0.53
C PRO A 119 -2.17 -16.03 -0.92
N ILE A 120 -2.42 -16.26 -2.21
CA ILE A 120 -3.59 -16.97 -2.71
C ILE A 120 -3.42 -18.48 -2.53
N THR A 121 -2.28 -19.03 -2.99
CA THR A 121 -2.02 -20.48 -2.90
C THR A 121 -1.45 -20.90 -1.54
N ARG A 122 -0.99 -19.93 -0.73
CA ARG A 122 -0.29 -20.08 0.55
C ARG A 122 0.96 -20.97 0.45
N LYS A 123 1.63 -20.92 -0.69
CA LYS A 123 2.83 -21.71 -0.97
C LYS A 123 4.04 -20.83 -1.23
N LEU A 124 5.21 -21.40 -0.94
CA LEU A 124 6.48 -20.83 -1.30
C LEU A 124 6.91 -21.36 -2.67
N GLU A 125 7.28 -20.44 -3.54
CA GLU A 125 7.78 -20.72 -4.87
C GLU A 125 9.20 -20.18 -4.98
N ASN A 126 10.07 -20.87 -5.73
CA ASN A 126 11.39 -20.31 -6.04
C ASN A 126 11.23 -19.03 -6.85
N ILE A 127 12.05 -18.03 -6.57
CA ILE A 127 12.05 -16.78 -7.33
C ILE A 127 12.55 -17.10 -8.75
N GLN A 128 11.62 -17.25 -9.71
CA GLN A 128 11.94 -17.69 -11.08
C GLN A 128 12.60 -16.61 -11.93
N SER A 129 12.50 -15.33 -11.54
CA SER A 129 13.09 -14.22 -12.27
C SER A 129 13.57 -13.15 -11.29
N THR A 130 14.85 -12.76 -11.38
CA THR A 130 15.40 -11.60 -10.68
C THR A 130 15.13 -10.28 -11.44
N ALA A 131 14.34 -10.32 -12.52
CA ALA A 131 14.04 -9.13 -13.33
C ALA A 131 13.34 -8.04 -12.52
N TRP A 132 12.51 -8.41 -11.54
CA TRP A 132 11.90 -7.43 -10.63
C TRP A 132 12.94 -6.82 -9.68
N ILE A 133 13.96 -7.56 -9.23
CA ILE A 133 15.05 -7.03 -8.40
C ILE A 133 15.82 -5.92 -9.17
N ARG A 134 15.98 -6.07 -10.48
CA ARG A 134 16.51 -5.00 -11.35
C ARG A 134 15.52 -3.83 -11.55
N ARG A 135 14.23 -4.11 -11.67
CA ARG A 135 13.16 -3.12 -11.89
C ARG A 135 12.92 -2.20 -10.68
N TYR A 136 13.10 -2.71 -9.46
CA TYR A 136 12.85 -1.97 -8.21
C TYR A 136 14.13 -1.36 -7.59
N HIS A 137 15.20 -1.16 -8.36
CA HIS A 137 16.50 -0.64 -7.89
C HIS A 137 17.18 -1.43 -6.74
N LEU A 138 16.61 -2.56 -6.33
CA LEU A 138 17.20 -3.49 -5.36
C LEU A 138 18.51 -4.12 -5.86
N ALA A 139 18.76 -4.05 -7.18
CA ALA A 139 20.06 -4.37 -7.76
C ALA A 139 21.24 -3.60 -7.12
N ARG A 140 21.00 -2.41 -6.55
CA ARG A 140 22.02 -1.65 -5.79
C ARG A 140 22.36 -2.31 -4.45
N LEU A 141 21.39 -2.94 -3.79
CA LEU A 141 21.63 -3.71 -2.56
C LEU A 141 22.41 -5.00 -2.86
N MET A 142 22.30 -5.53 -4.07
CA MET A 142 23.10 -6.64 -4.57
C MET A 142 24.46 -6.22 -5.16
N ARG A 143 24.89 -4.95 -5.00
CA ARG A 143 26.21 -4.42 -5.44
C ARG A 143 26.73 -3.34 -4.46
N PRO A 144 27.35 -3.72 -3.33
CA PRO A 144 27.90 -2.77 -2.38
C PRO A 144 29.25 -2.26 -2.90
N GLY A 145 29.26 -1.12 -3.62
CA GLY A 145 30.50 -0.52 -4.12
C GLY A 145 30.35 0.74 -4.96
N GLU A 146 29.20 0.98 -5.59
CA GLU A 146 28.97 2.23 -6.33
C GLU A 146 28.60 3.37 -5.37
N LYS A 147 29.63 4.11 -4.95
CA LYS A 147 29.48 5.45 -4.38
C LYS A 147 28.72 6.34 -5.38
N ASN A 148 27.79 7.13 -4.85
CA ASN A 148 27.01 8.11 -5.57
C ASN A 148 27.93 9.08 -6.34
N PRO A 149 27.81 9.26 -7.67
CA PRO A 149 28.12 10.56 -8.23
C PRO A 149 26.98 11.49 -7.78
N GLY A 150 27.35 12.55 -7.06
CA GLY A 150 26.39 13.58 -6.63
C GLY A 150 25.74 14.30 -7.80
#